data_AF-A0A956LHM1-F1
#
_entry.id   AF-A0A956LHM1-F1
#
_cell.length_a   1.000
_cell.length_b   1.000
_cell.length_c   1.000
_cell.angle_alpha   90.00
_cell.angle_beta   90.00
_cell.angle_gamma   90.00
#
_symmetry.space_group_name_H-M   'P 1'
#
loop_
_entity.id
_entity.type
_entity.pdbx_description
1 polymer ?
#
loop_
_entity_poly.entity_id
_entity_poly.type
_entity_poly.pdbx_seq_one_letter_code
_entity_poly.pdbx_strand_id
1 'polypeptide(L)'
;MASHAALAQASAPEAASCSAESSLSSPGGDQCAVITPEELMQLLILLDEALVHAAADDEANGTTGAYATAAQYQHTLLLSARERVDGTIEWLESPALAPSETTTPNEAGPVGFRLLDVVRDLVYAGHWAGISAVHHKSVEAQSAFELGAQALELANELRARAYRCYINAYIGA
;
A
#
# COMPACT_ATOMS: atom_id res chain seq x y z
N MET A 1 -10.78 51.57 36.67
CA MET A 1 -9.86 50.86 37.59
C MET A 1 -9.55 49.51 36.96
N ALA A 2 -8.42 49.43 36.26
CA ALA A 2 -8.01 48.24 35.51
C ALA A 2 -7.09 47.37 36.37
N SER A 3 -7.54 46.17 36.71
CA SER A 3 -6.75 45.18 37.45
C SER A 3 -5.81 44.46 36.48
N HIS A 4 -4.50 44.62 36.66
CA HIS A 4 -3.47 43.89 35.91
C HIS A 4 -3.24 42.54 36.59
N ALA A 5 -3.70 41.46 35.94
CA ALA A 5 -3.37 40.10 36.34
C ALA A 5 -1.95 39.76 35.85
N ALA A 6 -1.08 39.40 36.78
CA ALA A 6 0.28 38.96 36.50
C ALA A 6 0.28 37.59 35.82
N LEU A 7 0.85 37.52 34.61
CA LEU A 7 1.12 36.27 33.90
C LEU A 7 2.34 35.59 34.54
N ALA A 8 2.12 34.43 35.15
CA ALA A 8 3.19 33.56 35.61
C ALA A 8 3.98 33.02 34.40
N GLN A 9 5.30 33.20 34.43
CA GLN A 9 6.21 32.58 33.47
C GLN A 9 6.30 31.08 33.79
N ALA A 10 5.63 30.26 32.99
CA ALA A 10 5.88 28.84 32.96
C ALA A 10 7.23 28.61 32.26
N SER A 11 8.22 28.14 33.01
CA SER A 11 9.48 27.63 32.48
C SER A 11 9.20 26.50 31.50
N ALA A 12 9.63 26.67 30.25
CA ALA A 12 9.50 25.65 29.21
C ALA A 12 10.26 24.38 29.63
N PRO A 13 9.70 23.18 29.43
CA PRO A 13 10.42 21.95 29.68
C PRO A 13 11.65 21.90 28.76
N GLU A 14 12.81 21.53 29.33
CA GLU A 14 14.02 21.20 28.58
C GLU A 14 13.63 20.26 27.44
N ALA A 15 13.93 20.68 26.20
CA ALA A 15 13.73 19.87 25.03
C ALA A 15 14.57 18.61 25.19
N ALA A 16 13.92 17.50 25.53
CA ALA A 16 14.52 16.18 25.45
C ALA A 16 15.03 16.05 24.00
N SER A 17 16.35 16.01 23.87
CA SER A 17 17.03 15.68 22.62
C SER A 17 16.66 14.25 22.26
N CYS A 18 15.48 14.06 21.68
CA CYS A 18 15.15 12.87 20.92
C CYS A 18 16.05 12.90 19.70
N SER A 19 17.25 12.31 19.80
CA SER A 19 18.00 11.88 18.64
C SER A 19 17.17 10.78 17.98
N ALA A 20 16.15 11.17 17.21
CA ALA A 20 15.48 10.32 16.26
C ALA A 20 16.42 10.08 15.07
N GLU A 21 17.62 9.58 15.35
CA GLU A 21 18.34 8.76 14.39
C GLU A 21 17.58 7.44 14.35
N SER A 22 16.42 7.46 13.70
CA SER A 22 15.85 6.25 13.14
C SER A 22 16.90 5.75 12.15
N SER A 23 17.77 4.86 12.60
CA SER A 23 18.59 4.06 11.72
C SER A 23 17.60 3.19 10.95
N LEU A 24 17.12 3.70 9.82
CA LEU A 24 16.63 2.86 8.74
C LEU A 24 17.86 2.07 8.27
N SER A 25 18.24 1.06 9.04
CA SER A 25 19.28 0.13 8.65
C SER A 25 18.85 -0.46 7.33
N SER A 26 19.71 -0.37 6.31
CA SER A 26 19.48 -1.11 5.07
C SER A 26 19.21 -2.56 5.46
N PRO A 27 18.04 -3.12 5.09
CA PRO A 27 17.77 -4.52 5.40
C PRO A 27 18.92 -5.36 4.83
N GLY A 28 19.53 -6.18 5.68
CA GLY A 28 20.53 -7.14 5.25
C GLY A 28 19.91 -8.26 4.41
N GLY A 29 20.76 -9.09 3.81
CA GLY A 29 20.34 -10.26 3.02
C GLY A 29 20.14 -9.97 1.53
N ASP A 30 19.96 -11.04 0.77
CA ASP A 30 19.72 -10.98 -0.67
C ASP A 30 18.33 -10.39 -0.94
N GLN A 31 18.30 -9.14 -1.39
CA GLN A 31 17.06 -8.42 -1.68
C GLN A 31 16.30 -9.01 -2.88
N CYS A 32 17.01 -9.72 -3.77
CA CYS A 32 16.45 -10.34 -4.96
C CYS A 32 15.73 -11.65 -4.64
N ALA A 33 16.18 -12.36 -3.59
CA ALA A 33 15.56 -13.59 -3.13
C ALA A 33 14.16 -13.42 -2.51
N VAL A 34 13.76 -12.19 -2.19
CA VAL A 34 12.48 -11.91 -1.49
C VAL A 34 11.36 -11.52 -2.46
N ILE A 35 11.67 -11.24 -3.73
CA ILE A 35 10.62 -11.00 -4.72
C ILE A 35 10.37 -12.31 -5.45
N THR A 36 9.32 -12.98 -5.05
CA THR A 36 8.89 -14.24 -5.63
C THR A 36 7.41 -14.16 -6.00
N PRO A 37 6.93 -15.01 -6.92
CA PRO A 37 5.50 -15.19 -7.16
C PRO A 37 4.72 -15.46 -5.86
N GLU A 38 5.29 -16.22 -4.92
CA GLU A 38 4.66 -16.54 -3.63
C GLU A 38 4.42 -15.29 -2.75
N GLU A 39 5.37 -14.37 -2.69
CA GLU A 39 5.21 -13.12 -1.93
C GLU A 39 4.17 -12.20 -2.60
N LEU A 40 4.11 -12.17 -3.94
CA LEU A 40 3.06 -11.47 -4.67
C LEU A 40 1.68 -12.12 -4.49
N MET A 41 1.62 -13.44 -4.30
CA MET A 41 0.37 -14.15 -3.98
C MET A 41 -0.20 -13.75 -2.62
N GLN A 42 0.64 -13.46 -1.62
CA GLN A 42 0.17 -12.94 -0.33
C GLN A 42 -0.53 -11.58 -0.51
N LEU A 43 0.03 -10.72 -1.36
CA LEU A 43 -0.62 -9.45 -1.72
C LEU A 43 -1.94 -9.69 -2.47
N LEU A 44 -1.98 -10.66 -3.38
CA LEU A 44 -3.20 -11.00 -4.12
C LEU A 44 -4.33 -11.49 -3.20
N ILE A 45 -4.02 -12.29 -2.18
CA ILE A 45 -4.98 -12.77 -1.18
C ILE A 45 -5.64 -11.58 -0.45
N LEU A 46 -4.85 -10.61 0.01
CA LEU A 46 -5.37 -9.40 0.67
C LEU A 46 -6.29 -8.59 -0.26
N LEU A 47 -5.92 -8.48 -1.54
CA LEU A 47 -6.72 -7.77 -2.55
C LEU A 47 -8.04 -8.51 -2.85
N ASP A 48 -8.00 -9.84 -2.94
CA ASP A 48 -9.20 -10.67 -3.16
C ASP A 48 -10.18 -10.54 -1.99
N GLU A 49 -9.69 -10.56 -0.75
CA GLU A 49 -10.53 -10.33 0.44
C GLU A 49 -11.10 -8.89 0.46
N ALA A 50 -10.28 -7.89 0.15
CA ALA A 50 -10.75 -6.50 0.07
C ALA A 50 -11.82 -6.32 -1.01
N LEU A 51 -11.68 -7.01 -2.15
CA LEU A 51 -12.62 -6.96 -3.27
C LEU A 51 -13.99 -7.56 -2.92
N VAL A 52 -14.06 -8.61 -2.11
CA VAL A 52 -15.34 -9.16 -1.64
C VAL A 52 -16.14 -8.09 -0.91
N HIS A 53 -15.48 -7.35 0.00
CA HIS A 53 -16.10 -6.27 0.75
C HIS A 53 -16.44 -5.06 -0.14
N ALA A 54 -15.52 -4.64 -1.02
CA ALA A 54 -15.77 -3.52 -1.92
C ALA A 54 -16.92 -3.79 -2.90
N ALA A 55 -17.04 -5.02 -3.42
CA ALA A 55 -18.14 -5.42 -4.29
C ALA A 55 -19.49 -5.39 -3.55
N ALA A 56 -19.52 -5.84 -2.29
CA ALA A 56 -20.72 -5.75 -1.46
C ALA A 56 -21.13 -4.29 -1.17
N ASP A 57 -20.16 -3.40 -0.94
CA ASP A 57 -20.42 -1.97 -0.79
C ASP A 57 -20.95 -1.33 -2.08
N ASP A 58 -20.35 -1.66 -3.23
CA ASP A 58 -20.77 -1.18 -4.56
C ASP A 58 -22.18 -1.66 -4.91
N GLU A 59 -22.52 -2.91 -4.64
CA GLU A 59 -23.87 -3.42 -4.84
C GLU A 59 -24.91 -2.67 -3.98
N ALA A 60 -24.59 -2.42 -2.71
CA ALA A 60 -25.51 -1.78 -1.78
C ALA A 60 -25.64 -0.27 -2.00
N ASN A 61 -24.54 0.42 -2.32
CA ASN A 61 -24.43 1.88 -2.27
C ASN A 61 -23.99 2.51 -3.60
N GLY A 62 -23.58 1.73 -4.60
CA GLY A 62 -23.00 2.21 -5.84
C GLY A 62 -23.99 2.80 -6.85
N THR A 63 -25.29 2.61 -6.69
CA THR A 63 -26.29 3.06 -7.68
C THR A 63 -26.99 4.37 -7.32
N THR A 64 -27.28 4.58 -6.03
CA THR A 64 -28.13 5.71 -5.59
C THR A 64 -27.62 6.33 -4.29
N GLY A 65 -28.01 7.57 -4.02
CA GLY A 65 -27.61 8.29 -2.81
C GLY A 65 -26.47 9.28 -3.06
N ALA A 66 -26.18 10.08 -2.03
CA ALA A 66 -25.05 10.99 -2.07
C ALA A 66 -23.76 10.17 -2.01
N TYR A 67 -22.81 10.44 -2.92
CA TYR A 67 -21.53 9.73 -3.02
C TYR A 67 -21.60 8.25 -3.43
N ALA A 68 -22.62 7.83 -4.19
CA ALA A 68 -22.68 6.49 -4.79
C ALA A 68 -21.40 6.12 -5.58
N THR A 69 -20.79 7.10 -6.25
CA THR A 69 -19.51 6.93 -6.97
C THR A 69 -18.36 6.49 -6.07
N ALA A 70 -18.41 6.75 -4.75
CA ALA A 70 -17.34 6.33 -3.84
C ALA A 70 -17.22 4.81 -3.76
N ALA A 71 -18.34 4.10 -3.63
CA ALA A 71 -18.37 2.64 -3.61
C ALA A 71 -17.85 2.06 -4.95
N GLN A 72 -18.32 2.62 -6.07
CA GLN A 72 -17.87 2.24 -7.42
C GLN A 72 -16.36 2.43 -7.64
N TYR A 73 -15.83 3.60 -7.26
CA TYR A 73 -14.41 3.90 -7.45
C TYR A 73 -13.52 3.06 -6.53
N GLN A 74 -13.93 2.83 -5.29
CA GLN A 74 -13.22 1.93 -4.39
C GLN A 74 -13.09 0.53 -5.02
N HIS A 75 -14.21 -0.05 -5.46
CA HIS A 75 -14.23 -1.37 -6.08
C HIS A 75 -13.38 -1.41 -7.36
N THR A 76 -13.53 -0.43 -8.25
CA THR A 76 -12.77 -0.34 -9.51
C THR A 76 -11.26 -0.26 -9.28
N LEU A 77 -10.82 0.52 -8.29
CA LEU A 77 -9.40 0.69 -7.99
C LEU A 77 -8.78 -0.55 -7.34
N LEU A 78 -9.50 -1.23 -6.45
CA LEU A 78 -9.07 -2.52 -5.90
C LEU A 78 -8.97 -3.59 -6.99
N LEU A 79 -9.91 -3.60 -7.95
CA LEU A 79 -9.87 -4.52 -9.08
C LEU A 79 -8.64 -4.26 -9.96
N SER A 80 -8.37 -2.98 -10.27
CA SER A 80 -7.18 -2.62 -11.04
C SER A 80 -5.88 -2.99 -10.31
N ALA A 81 -5.80 -2.78 -8.99
CA ALA A 81 -4.66 -3.20 -8.18
C ALA A 81 -4.46 -4.73 -8.25
N ARG A 82 -5.53 -5.51 -8.11
CA ARG A 82 -5.52 -6.98 -8.24
C ARG A 82 -5.01 -7.43 -9.60
N GLU A 83 -5.58 -6.93 -10.69
CA GLU A 83 -5.20 -7.27 -12.06
C GLU A 83 -3.72 -6.96 -12.35
N ARG A 84 -3.18 -5.86 -11.78
CA ARG A 84 -1.76 -5.52 -11.91
C ARG A 84 -0.85 -6.49 -11.17
N VAL A 85 -1.24 -6.94 -9.97
CA VAL A 85 -0.47 -7.94 -9.22
C VAL A 85 -0.49 -9.27 -9.96
N ASP A 86 -1.67 -9.71 -10.39
CA ASP A 86 -1.88 -10.93 -11.18
C ASP A 86 -1.02 -10.92 -12.46
N GLY A 87 -1.12 -9.85 -13.25
CA GLY A 87 -0.30 -9.67 -14.46
C GLY A 87 1.20 -9.46 -14.20
N THR A 88 1.61 -9.23 -12.95
CA THR A 88 3.04 -9.25 -12.55
C THR A 88 3.50 -10.66 -12.25
N ILE A 89 2.67 -11.46 -11.59
CA ILE A 89 2.91 -12.89 -11.34
C ILE A 89 3.01 -13.64 -12.68
N GLU A 90 2.01 -13.48 -13.56
CA GLU A 90 2.00 -14.11 -14.88
C GLU A 90 3.24 -13.74 -15.72
N TRP A 91 3.72 -12.50 -15.57
CA TRP A 91 4.93 -12.05 -16.27
C TRP A 91 6.19 -12.73 -15.72
N LEU A 92 6.34 -12.82 -14.39
CA LEU A 92 7.47 -13.51 -13.75
C LEU A 92 7.51 -15.01 -14.06
N GLU A 93 6.34 -15.64 -14.16
CA GLU A 93 6.20 -17.06 -14.49
C GLU A 93 6.29 -17.35 -16.00
N SER A 94 6.40 -16.30 -16.83
CA SER A 94 6.44 -16.46 -18.28
C SER A 94 7.66 -17.28 -18.73
N PRO A 95 7.49 -18.25 -19.65
CA PRO A 95 8.61 -19.02 -20.21
C PRO A 95 9.70 -18.15 -20.85
N ALA A 96 9.37 -16.93 -21.27
CA ALA A 96 10.30 -15.98 -21.86
C ALA A 96 11.40 -15.50 -20.89
N LEU A 97 11.14 -15.55 -19.57
CA LEU A 97 12.11 -15.16 -18.54
C LEU A 97 12.97 -16.33 -18.02
N ALA A 98 12.71 -17.57 -18.48
CA ALA A 98 13.23 -18.79 -17.87
C ALA A 98 12.91 -18.82 -16.35
N PRO A 99 11.69 -19.25 -15.98
CA PRO A 99 11.15 -19.09 -14.63
C PRO A 99 12.17 -19.48 -13.55
N SER A 100 12.53 -18.48 -12.75
CA SER A 100 13.47 -18.60 -11.64
C SER A 100 12.68 -18.57 -10.34
N GLU A 101 13.12 -19.33 -9.34
CA GLU A 101 12.55 -19.26 -7.99
C GLU A 101 12.78 -17.88 -7.33
N THR A 102 13.69 -17.06 -7.89
CA THR A 102 14.02 -15.72 -7.40
C THR A 102 14.03 -14.70 -8.53
N THR A 103 13.57 -13.48 -8.25
CA THR A 103 13.61 -12.38 -9.22
C THR A 103 15.04 -11.96 -9.50
N THR A 104 15.45 -11.90 -10.76
CA THR A 104 16.78 -11.39 -11.12
C THR A 104 16.86 -9.87 -10.96
N PRO A 105 18.06 -9.27 -10.83
CA PRO A 105 18.17 -7.81 -10.76
C PRO A 105 17.53 -7.07 -11.94
N ASN A 106 17.56 -7.66 -13.14
CA ASN A 106 16.93 -7.07 -14.33
C ASN A 106 15.40 -7.10 -14.27
N GLU A 107 14.83 -8.09 -13.58
CA GLU A 107 13.38 -8.20 -13.37
C GLU A 107 12.89 -7.31 -12.22
N ALA A 108 13.73 -7.08 -11.21
CA ALA A 108 13.36 -6.34 -10.00
C ALA A 108 12.96 -4.88 -10.29
N GLY A 109 13.63 -4.21 -11.24
CA GLY A 109 13.26 -2.86 -11.66
C GLY A 109 11.81 -2.78 -12.18
N PRO A 110 11.45 -3.56 -13.22
CA PRO A 110 10.07 -3.69 -13.69
C PRO A 110 9.05 -4.05 -12.60
N VAL A 111 9.36 -4.98 -11.69
CA VAL A 111 8.45 -5.32 -10.56
C VAL A 111 8.22 -4.10 -9.67
N GLY A 112 9.29 -3.39 -9.29
CA GLY A 112 9.18 -2.18 -8.47
C GLY A 112 8.39 -1.05 -9.15
N PHE A 113 8.42 -0.97 -10.48
CA PHE A 113 7.60 -0.04 -11.24
C PHE A 113 6.12 -0.46 -11.26
N ARG A 114 5.82 -1.74 -11.48
CA ARG A 114 4.43 -2.25 -11.45
C ARG A 114 3.78 -2.09 -10.08
N LEU A 115 4.54 -2.37 -9.01
CA LEU A 115 4.06 -2.17 -7.64
C LEU A 115 3.84 -0.69 -7.28
N LEU A 116 4.48 0.27 -7.96
CA LEU A 116 4.17 1.69 -7.78
C LEU A 116 2.73 2.02 -8.22
N ASP A 117 2.27 1.46 -9.33
CA ASP A 117 0.90 1.64 -9.78
C ASP A 117 -0.10 0.99 -8.82
N VAL A 118 0.22 -0.21 -8.30
CA VAL A 118 -0.60 -0.88 -7.27
C VAL A 118 -0.72 0.00 -6.01
N VAL A 119 0.40 0.54 -5.52
CA VAL A 119 0.42 1.47 -4.37
C VAL A 119 -0.45 2.70 -4.64
N ARG A 120 -0.36 3.29 -5.83
CA ARG A 120 -1.20 4.44 -6.20
C ARG A 120 -2.69 4.07 -6.15
N ASP A 121 -3.06 2.97 -6.77
CA ASP A 121 -4.46 2.54 -6.86
C ASP A 121 -5.01 2.23 -5.45
N LEU A 122 -4.22 1.61 -4.57
CA LEU A 122 -4.59 1.36 -3.17
C LEU A 122 -4.78 2.63 -2.33
N VAL A 123 -3.92 3.64 -2.51
CA VAL A 123 -4.09 4.94 -1.82
C VAL A 123 -5.43 5.59 -2.21
N TYR A 124 -5.77 5.59 -3.50
CA TYR A 124 -7.05 6.12 -3.96
C TYR A 124 -8.24 5.25 -3.55
N ALA A 125 -8.09 3.93 -3.56
CA ALA A 125 -9.13 3.02 -3.07
C ALA A 125 -9.46 3.31 -1.60
N GLY A 126 -8.44 3.50 -0.75
CA GLY A 126 -8.62 3.85 0.65
C GLY A 126 -9.31 5.21 0.85
N HIS A 127 -9.01 6.21 0.01
CA HIS A 127 -9.73 7.49 0.03
C HIS A 127 -11.23 7.31 -0.22
N TRP A 128 -11.60 6.56 -1.25
CA TRP A 128 -13.01 6.33 -1.61
C TRP A 128 -13.72 5.43 -0.60
N ALA A 129 -13.02 4.44 -0.05
CA ALA A 129 -13.49 3.60 1.05
C ALA A 129 -13.87 4.44 2.27
N GLY A 130 -13.01 5.39 2.66
CA GLY A 130 -13.29 6.30 3.77
C GLY A 130 -14.53 7.17 3.54
N ILE A 131 -14.71 7.68 2.31
CA ILE A 131 -15.92 8.43 1.94
C ILE A 131 -17.16 7.54 2.06
N SER A 132 -17.12 6.33 1.50
CA SER A 132 -18.26 5.40 1.53
C SER A 132 -18.60 4.98 2.97
N ALA A 133 -17.59 4.64 3.78
CA ALA A 133 -17.77 4.29 5.19
C ALA A 133 -18.45 5.40 5.99
N VAL A 134 -18.07 6.67 5.78
CA VAL A 134 -18.66 7.81 6.50
C VAL A 134 -20.07 8.15 5.98
N HIS A 135 -20.25 8.21 4.66
CA HIS A 135 -21.50 8.70 4.07
C HIS A 135 -22.60 7.63 4.03
N HIS A 136 -22.24 6.37 3.82
CA HIS A 136 -23.19 5.25 3.76
C HIS A 136 -23.26 4.47 5.07
N LYS A 137 -22.38 4.75 6.05
CA LYS A 137 -22.21 3.94 7.27
C LYS A 137 -21.88 2.48 6.93
N SER A 138 -21.12 2.29 5.84
CA SER A 138 -20.83 0.97 5.30
C SER A 138 -19.72 0.28 6.08
N VAL A 139 -20.07 -0.82 6.75
CA VAL A 139 -19.11 -1.73 7.39
C VAL A 139 -18.24 -2.41 6.34
N GLU A 140 -18.80 -2.71 5.16
CA GLU A 140 -18.08 -3.31 4.05
C GLU A 140 -16.98 -2.38 3.52
N ALA A 141 -17.31 -1.08 3.34
CA ALA A 141 -16.31 -0.09 2.95
C ALA A 141 -15.18 0.03 3.99
N GLN A 142 -15.52 -0.03 5.29
CA GLN A 142 -14.52 -0.01 6.36
C GLN A 142 -13.62 -1.26 6.33
N SER A 143 -14.17 -2.46 6.17
CA SER A 143 -13.38 -3.70 6.08
C SER A 143 -12.45 -3.67 4.87
N ALA A 144 -12.95 -3.25 3.72
CA ALA A 144 -12.14 -3.09 2.51
C ALA A 144 -11.05 -2.01 2.66
N PHE A 145 -11.28 -0.96 3.45
CA PHE A 145 -10.24 0.03 3.79
C PHE A 145 -9.09 -0.62 4.59
N GLU A 146 -9.41 -1.36 5.66
CA GLU A 146 -8.40 -1.97 6.53
C GLU A 146 -7.57 -3.04 5.80
N LEU A 147 -8.21 -3.85 4.95
CA LEU A 147 -7.52 -4.83 4.10
C LEU A 147 -6.68 -4.13 3.02
N GLY A 148 -7.21 -3.08 2.40
CA GLY A 148 -6.47 -2.24 1.45
C GLY A 148 -5.24 -1.57 2.08
N ALA A 149 -5.31 -1.18 3.35
CA ALA A 149 -4.18 -0.63 4.10
C ALA A 149 -3.09 -1.68 4.35
N GLN A 150 -3.46 -2.90 4.75
CA GLN A 150 -2.52 -4.02 4.87
C GLN A 150 -1.86 -4.35 3.53
N ALA A 151 -2.64 -4.41 2.45
CA ALA A 151 -2.12 -4.60 1.09
C ALA A 151 -1.16 -3.47 0.68
N LEU A 152 -1.44 -2.22 1.06
CA LEU A 152 -0.60 -1.06 0.77
C LEU A 152 0.75 -1.14 1.49
N GLU A 153 0.77 -1.57 2.75
CA GLU A 153 2.00 -1.78 3.51
C GLU A 153 2.88 -2.86 2.85
N LEU A 154 2.30 -4.03 2.55
CA LEU A 154 2.99 -5.12 1.88
C LEU A 154 3.50 -4.71 0.48
N ALA A 155 2.67 -4.04 -0.32
CA ALA A 155 3.07 -3.57 -1.65
C ALA A 155 4.24 -2.58 -1.59
N ASN A 156 4.27 -1.68 -0.59
CA ASN A 156 5.40 -0.77 -0.40
C ASN A 156 6.66 -1.50 0.05
N GLU A 157 6.54 -2.50 0.92
CA GLU A 157 7.66 -3.33 1.34
C GLU A 157 8.30 -4.07 0.14
N LEU A 158 7.48 -4.80 -0.61
CA LEU A 158 7.92 -5.53 -1.81
C LEU A 158 8.56 -4.58 -2.83
N ARG A 159 7.93 -3.42 -3.07
CA ARG A 159 8.46 -2.40 -3.97
C ARG A 159 9.83 -1.88 -3.52
N ALA A 160 10.00 -1.62 -2.22
CA ALA A 160 11.28 -1.15 -1.69
C ALA A 160 12.37 -2.21 -1.85
N ARG A 161 12.07 -3.49 -1.57
CA ARG A 161 12.99 -4.61 -1.81
C ARG A 161 13.35 -4.72 -3.30
N ALA A 162 12.41 -4.47 -4.20
CA ALA A 162 12.62 -4.54 -5.66
C ALA A 162 13.66 -3.53 -6.12
N TYR A 163 13.48 -2.27 -5.70
CA TYR A 163 14.44 -1.22 -6.04
C TYR A 163 15.79 -1.44 -5.38
N ARG A 164 15.85 -2.00 -4.16
CA ARG A 164 17.14 -2.35 -3.54
C ARG A 164 17.87 -3.45 -4.33
N CYS A 165 17.17 -4.53 -4.71
CA CYS A 165 17.73 -5.57 -5.56
C CYS A 165 18.29 -4.99 -6.87
N TYR A 166 17.48 -4.16 -7.55
CA TYR A 166 17.89 -3.48 -8.77
C TYR A 166 19.14 -2.60 -8.50
N ILE A 167 19.06 -1.64 -7.58
CA ILE A 167 20.15 -0.69 -7.29
C ILE A 167 21.44 -1.41 -6.92
N ASN A 168 21.39 -2.39 -6.01
CA ASN A 168 22.58 -3.11 -5.51
C ASN A 168 23.36 -3.80 -6.63
N ALA A 169 22.68 -4.31 -7.65
CA ALA A 169 23.33 -4.93 -8.80
C ALA A 169 24.09 -3.93 -9.70
N TYR A 170 23.67 -2.65 -9.72
CA TYR A 170 24.29 -1.61 -10.55
C TYR A 170 25.31 -0.75 -9.81
N ILE A 171 25.19 -0.59 -8.49
CA ILE A 171 26.14 0.21 -7.70
C ILE A 171 27.27 -0.62 -7.07
N GLY A 172 27.17 -1.95 -7.11
CA GLY A 172 28.13 -2.86 -6.49
C GLY A 172 27.98 -2.87 -4.97
N ALA A 173 27.16 -3.79 -4.45
CA ALA A 173 27.05 -4.07 -3.02
C ALA A 173 28.22 -4.93 -2.50
#